data_AF-A0A5C0DVW6-F1
#
_entry.id   AF-A0A5C0DVW6-F1
#
_cell.length_a   1.000
_cell.length_b   1.000
_cell.length_c   1.000
_cell.angle_alpha   90.00
_cell.angle_beta   90.00
_cell.angle_gamma   90.00
#
_symmetry.space_group_name_H-M   'P 1'
#
loop_
_entity.id
_entity.type
_entity.pdbx_description
1 polymer ?
#
loop_
_entity_poly.entity_id
_entity_poly.type
_entity_poly.pdbx_seq_one_letter_code
_entity_poly.pdbx_strand_id
1 'polypeptide(L)'
;MSIYSSNTIRWTNGPYANKEQVEKSISNLNNISVWWKNQKNQKFNLYHILEYEPVFNRYTLQVIWQPVKHEKLGETIISTPNLETKDNLILLSYSNQHNNTKSIETYSIDLDIDRNNLFVWFGNPQQVIIFEKS
;
A
#
# COMPACT_ATOMS: atom_id res chain seq x y z
N MET A 1 -9.87 -22.48 0.55
CA MET A 1 -10.28 -21.06 0.71
C MET A 1 -9.29 -20.25 -0.11
N SER A 2 -9.70 -19.84 -1.31
CA SER A 2 -8.83 -19.26 -2.32
C SER A 2 -8.51 -17.81 -1.94
N ILE A 3 -7.24 -17.51 -1.76
CA ILE A 3 -6.75 -16.15 -1.52
C ILE A 3 -6.41 -15.57 -2.91
N TYR A 4 -6.67 -14.28 -3.14
CA TYR A 4 -6.32 -13.49 -4.34
C TYR A 4 -7.35 -13.37 -5.48
N SER A 5 -8.65 -13.34 -5.17
CA SER A 5 -9.54 -12.40 -5.85
C SER A 5 -9.77 -11.19 -4.93
N SER A 6 -8.69 -10.56 -4.45
CA SER A 6 -8.85 -9.34 -3.66
C SER A 6 -9.31 -8.24 -4.60
N ASN A 7 -10.36 -7.50 -4.23
CA ASN A 7 -10.72 -6.25 -4.88
C ASN A 7 -9.63 -5.21 -4.59
N THR A 8 -8.47 -5.37 -5.24
CA THR A 8 -7.31 -4.51 -5.03
C THR A 8 -7.36 -3.34 -5.98
N ILE A 9 -7.42 -2.12 -5.41
CA ILE A 9 -7.26 -0.89 -6.17
C ILE A 9 -5.77 -0.56 -6.19
N ARG A 10 -5.18 -0.53 -7.38
CA ARG A 10 -3.76 -0.20 -7.59
C ARG A 10 -3.62 1.18 -8.22
N TRP A 11 -2.70 1.96 -7.65
CA TRP A 11 -2.14 3.13 -8.28
C TRP A 11 -0.64 2.94 -8.45
N THR A 12 -0.10 3.20 -9.65
CA THR A 12 1.34 3.18 -9.90
C THR A 12 1.72 4.31 -10.85
N ASN A 13 2.80 5.00 -10.53
CA ASN A 13 3.48 5.95 -11.40
C ASN A 13 4.97 5.63 -11.40
N GLY A 14 5.31 4.53 -12.08
CA GLY A 14 6.69 4.10 -12.28
C GLY A 14 7.15 4.35 -13.72
N PRO A 15 8.46 4.27 -14.00
CA PRO A 15 9.03 4.36 -15.35
C PRO A 15 8.52 3.27 -16.31
N TYR A 16 7.76 2.30 -15.81
CA TYR A 16 7.18 1.18 -16.56
C TYR A 16 5.65 1.27 -16.70
N ALA A 17 5.00 2.31 -16.17
CA ALA A 17 3.55 2.49 -16.31
C ALA A 17 3.21 3.07 -17.69
N ASN A 18 2.30 2.45 -18.43
CA ASN A 18 1.83 3.01 -19.69
C ASN A 18 0.73 4.07 -19.47
N LYS A 19 0.51 4.94 -20.46
CA LYS A 19 -0.41 6.10 -20.36
C LYS A 19 -1.84 5.70 -19.92
N GLU A 20 -2.36 4.56 -20.39
CA GLU A 20 -3.69 4.07 -20.02
C GLU A 20 -3.74 3.59 -18.55
N GLN A 21 -2.66 2.97 -18.06
CA GLN A 21 -2.51 2.61 -16.64
C GLN A 21 -2.46 3.85 -15.76
N VAL A 22 -1.79 4.93 -16.20
CA VAL A 22 -1.73 6.21 -15.49
C VAL A 22 -3.07 6.95 -15.55
N GLU A 23 -3.82 6.90 -16.65
CA GLU A 23 -5.14 7.55 -16.76
C GLU A 23 -6.21 6.85 -15.91
N LYS A 24 -6.24 5.50 -15.88
CA LYS A 24 -7.05 4.74 -14.91
C LYS A 24 -6.56 4.91 -13.46
N SER A 25 -5.32 5.36 -13.27
CA SER A 25 -4.74 5.55 -11.94
C SER A 25 -5.41 6.72 -11.19
N ILE A 26 -5.85 7.80 -11.82
CA ILE A 26 -6.33 8.98 -11.07
C ILE A 26 -7.60 8.68 -10.25
N SER A 27 -8.56 7.94 -10.79
CA SER A 27 -9.76 7.52 -10.04
C SER A 27 -9.40 6.56 -8.90
N ASN A 28 -8.47 5.63 -9.14
CA ASN A 28 -7.93 4.73 -8.12
C ASN A 28 -7.25 5.51 -7.00
N LEU A 29 -6.46 6.53 -7.34
CA LEU A 29 -5.81 7.40 -6.36
C LEU A 29 -6.82 8.16 -5.51
N ASN A 30 -7.87 8.70 -6.13
CA ASN A 30 -8.94 9.38 -5.41
C ASN A 30 -9.65 8.42 -4.43
N ASN A 31 -9.92 7.18 -4.85
CA ASN A 31 -10.53 6.17 -3.98
C ASN A 31 -9.61 5.82 -2.81
N ILE A 32 -8.32 5.62 -3.06
CA ILE A 32 -7.32 5.36 -2.01
C ILE A 32 -7.20 6.58 -1.08
N SER A 33 -7.21 7.80 -1.60
CA SER A 33 -7.15 9.04 -0.82
C SER A 33 -8.36 9.20 0.10
N VAL A 34 -9.57 8.96 -0.42
CA VAL A 34 -10.80 8.97 0.38
C VAL A 34 -10.75 7.89 1.45
N TRP A 35 -10.35 6.67 1.09
CA TRP A 35 -10.20 5.58 2.04
C TRP A 35 -9.20 5.96 3.14
N TRP A 36 -8.03 6.47 2.78
CA TRP A 36 -6.97 6.83 3.74
C TRP A 36 -7.44 7.94 4.70
N LYS A 37 -8.10 8.98 4.19
CA LYS A 37 -8.66 10.06 5.01
C LYS A 37 -9.68 9.56 6.04
N ASN A 38 -10.40 8.48 5.73
CA ASN A 38 -11.35 7.84 6.64
C ASN A 38 -10.69 6.96 7.71
N GLN A 39 -9.36 6.79 7.69
CA GLN A 39 -8.65 5.99 8.69
C GLN A 39 -8.28 6.78 9.97
N LYS A 40 -8.84 7.98 10.16
CA LYS A 40 -8.62 8.77 11.37
C LYS A 40 -9.03 7.99 12.62
N ASN A 41 -8.15 8.02 13.63
CA ASN A 41 -8.21 7.31 14.90
C ASN A 41 -8.27 5.77 14.77
N GLN A 42 -7.94 5.21 13.60
CA GLN A 42 -7.84 3.77 13.42
C GLN A 42 -6.44 3.29 13.79
N LYS A 43 -6.37 2.08 14.36
CA LYS A 43 -5.13 1.42 14.75
C LYS A 43 -4.64 0.53 13.60
N PHE A 44 -3.34 0.58 13.35
CA PHE A 44 -2.66 -0.23 12.35
C PHE A 44 -1.44 -0.93 12.93
N ASN A 45 -1.23 -2.16 12.49
CA ASN A 45 0.04 -2.84 12.53
C ASN A 45 0.86 -2.45 11.29
N LEU A 46 2.10 -2.05 11.51
CA LEU A 46 3.03 -1.70 10.44
C LEU A 46 4.02 -2.83 10.23
N TYR A 47 4.15 -3.27 8.99
CA TYR A 47 5.17 -4.24 8.58
C TYR A 47 6.00 -3.69 7.44
N HIS A 48 7.27 -4.06 7.42
CA HIS A 48 8.17 -3.83 6.30
C HIS A 48 8.50 -5.19 5.68
N ILE A 49 8.02 -5.43 4.47
CA ILE A 49 8.48 -6.56 3.67
C ILE A 49 9.76 -6.14 2.98
N LEU A 50 10.81 -6.91 3.20
CA LEU A 50 12.16 -6.66 2.69
C LEU A 50 12.45 -7.49 1.44
N GLU A 51 11.85 -8.68 1.34
CA GLU A 51 12.10 -9.63 0.25
C GLU A 51 10.83 -10.44 -0.06
N TYR A 52 10.61 -10.69 -1.36
CA TYR A 52 9.55 -11.54 -1.88
C TYR A 52 10.14 -12.73 -2.65
N GLU A 53 9.45 -13.87 -2.63
CA GLU A 53 9.77 -14.99 -3.51
C GLU A 53 8.57 -15.39 -4.37
N PRO A 54 8.80 -15.86 -5.61
CA PRO A 54 7.75 -16.42 -6.44
C PRO A 54 7.38 -17.83 -5.95
N VAL A 55 6.13 -18.03 -5.57
CA VAL A 55 5.57 -19.34 -5.25
C VAL A 55 4.56 -19.75 -6.29
N PHE A 56 4.77 -20.93 -6.86
CA PHE A 56 3.82 -21.50 -7.79
C PHE A 56 2.63 -22.12 -7.05
N ASN A 57 1.46 -21.49 -7.19
CA ASN A 57 0.22 -22.04 -6.67
C ASN A 57 -0.31 -23.10 -7.64
N ARG A 58 -0.19 -24.36 -7.23
CA ARG A 58 -0.61 -25.52 -8.03
C ARG A 58 -2.13 -25.59 -8.27
N TYR A 59 -2.93 -24.92 -7.45
CA TYR A 59 -4.40 -24.91 -7.58
C TYR A 59 -4.89 -23.89 -8.59
N THR A 60 -4.21 -22.73 -8.68
CA THR A 60 -4.58 -21.67 -9.63
C THR A 60 -3.69 -21.66 -10.87
N LEU A 61 -2.63 -22.47 -10.90
CA LEU A 61 -1.60 -22.51 -11.95
C LEU A 61 -0.94 -21.14 -12.19
N GLN A 62 -0.83 -20.33 -11.12
CA GLN A 62 -0.27 -18.99 -11.16
C GLN A 62 0.94 -18.87 -10.24
N VAL A 63 1.87 -18.00 -10.61
CA VAL A 63 2.95 -17.56 -9.72
C VAL A 63 2.42 -16.43 -8.84
N ILE A 64 2.53 -16.60 -7.53
CA ILE A 64 2.14 -15.62 -6.52
C ILE A 64 3.43 -15.15 -5.85
N TRP A 65 3.61 -13.84 -5.70
CA TRP A 65 4.71 -13.28 -4.93
C TRP A 65 4.32 -13.25 -3.46
N GLN A 66 5.06 -13.97 -2.63
CA GLN A 66 4.83 -13.99 -1.17
C GLN A 66 6.00 -13.34 -0.43
N PRO A 67 5.74 -12.64 0.68
CA PRO A 67 6.81 -12.14 1.53
C PRO A 67 7.54 -13.31 2.18
N VAL A 68 8.86 -13.33 2.06
CA VAL A 68 9.73 -14.31 2.74
C VAL A 68 10.51 -13.71 3.90
N LYS A 69 10.65 -12.39 3.88
CA LYS A 69 11.32 -11.64 4.91
C LYS A 69 10.52 -10.38 5.19
N HIS A 70 10.00 -10.28 6.40
CA HIS A 70 9.30 -9.10 6.86
C HIS A 70 9.62 -8.78 8.31
N GLU A 71 9.54 -7.50 8.66
CA GLU A 71 9.78 -6.98 10.01
C GLU A 71 8.53 -6.25 10.51
N LYS A 72 8.11 -6.49 11.75
CA LYS A 72 7.07 -5.67 12.39
C LYS A 72 7.73 -4.36 12.85
N LEU A 73 7.33 -3.25 12.24
CA LEU A 73 7.82 -1.91 12.59
C LEU A 73 7.16 -1.37 13.86
N GLY A 74 5.96 -1.87 14.18
CA GLY A 74 5.23 -1.51 15.38
C GLY A 74 3.75 -1.31 15.13
N GLU A 75 3.12 -0.56 16.03
CA GLU A 75 1.70 -0.20 15.98
C GLU A 75 1.55 1.31 16.00
N THR A 76 0.60 1.83 15.24
CA THR A 76 0.31 3.26 15.21
C THR A 76 -1.19 3.52 15.17
N ILE A 77 -1.60 4.66 15.71
CA ILE A 77 -2.95 5.20 15.54
C ILE A 77 -2.83 6.43 14.65
N ILE A 78 -3.55 6.42 13.53
CA ILE A 78 -3.47 7.46 12.51
C ILE A 78 -4.36 8.64 12.92
N SER A 79 -3.80 9.81 13.23
CA SER A 79 -4.59 10.98 13.68
C SER A 79 -4.88 12.00 12.57
N THR A 80 -3.96 12.13 11.60
CA THR A 80 -4.05 13.09 10.49
C THR A 80 -3.67 12.43 9.15
N PRO A 81 -4.47 11.48 8.65
CA PRO A 81 -4.18 10.83 7.38
C PRO A 81 -4.27 11.83 6.22
N ASN A 82 -3.21 11.88 5.42
CA ASN A 82 -3.18 12.67 4.20
C ASN A 82 -2.48 11.91 3.07
N LEU A 83 -2.96 12.12 1.84
CA LEU A 83 -2.42 11.52 0.63
C LEU A 83 -2.42 12.58 -0.47
N GLU A 84 -1.23 12.94 -0.95
CA GLU A 84 -1.04 13.99 -1.95
C GLU A 84 -0.13 13.52 -3.07
N THR A 85 -0.34 14.04 -4.28
CA THR A 85 0.60 13.85 -5.40
C THR A 85 1.62 14.98 -5.42
N LYS A 86 2.90 14.64 -5.56
CA LYS A 86 4.01 15.59 -5.66
C LYS A 86 5.02 15.09 -6.67
N ASP A 87 5.31 15.86 -7.72
CA ASP A 87 6.38 15.60 -8.69
C ASP A 87 6.43 14.14 -9.21
N ASN A 88 5.27 13.61 -9.65
CA ASN A 88 5.08 12.21 -10.09
C ASN A 88 5.17 11.13 -8.99
N LEU A 89 5.32 11.51 -7.73
CA LEU A 89 5.25 10.63 -6.58
C LEU A 89 3.93 10.83 -5.83
N ILE A 90 3.63 9.89 -4.95
CA ILE A 90 2.66 10.11 -3.86
C ILE A 90 3.42 10.34 -2.57
N LEU A 91 2.95 11.33 -1.82
CA LEU A 91 3.32 11.57 -0.44
C LEU A 91 2.18 11.06 0.46
N LEU A 92 2.40 9.91 1.10
CA LEU A 92 1.54 9.40 2.17
C LEU A 92 2.00 9.99 3.49
N SER A 93 1.19 10.83 4.12
CA SER A 93 1.51 11.46 5.41
C SER A 93 0.49 11.09 6.49
N TYR A 94 0.97 10.97 7.72
CA TYR A 94 0.13 10.77 8.90
C TYR A 94 0.86 11.22 10.16
N SER A 95 0.14 11.79 11.12
CA SER A 95 0.62 11.88 12.50
C SER A 95 0.18 10.65 13.28
N ASN A 96 1.03 10.20 14.22
CA ASN A 96 0.61 9.23 15.22
C ASN A 96 -0.15 9.90 16.38
N GLN A 97 -0.59 9.12 17.36
CA GLN A 97 -1.27 9.63 18.57
C GLN A 97 -0.43 10.62 19.42
N HIS A 98 0.89 10.64 19.23
CA HIS A 98 1.81 11.58 19.90
C HIS A 98 2.10 12.83 19.04
N ASN A 99 1.32 13.04 17.97
CA ASN A 99 1.47 14.14 17.03
C ASN A 99 2.82 14.16 16.28
N ASN A 100 3.52 13.03 16.24
CA ASN A 100 4.73 12.90 15.42
C ASN A 100 4.33 12.65 13.97
N THR A 101 4.62 13.61 13.10
CA THR A 101 4.38 13.51 11.67
C THR A 101 5.33 12.51 11.02
N LYS A 102 4.77 11.60 10.24
CA LYS A 102 5.49 10.68 9.36
C LYS A 102 5.02 10.92 7.93
N SER A 103 5.95 10.85 7.00
CA SER A 103 5.69 10.98 5.58
C SER A 103 6.51 9.96 4.81
N ILE A 104 5.88 9.36 3.81
CA ILE A 104 6.47 8.34 2.95
C ILE A 104 6.27 8.78 1.50
N GLU A 105 7.37 8.95 0.78
CA GLU A 105 7.36 9.16 -0.68
C GLU A 105 7.37 7.79 -1.39
N THR A 106 6.45 7.60 -2.33
CA THR A 106 6.22 6.29 -2.96
C THR A 106 5.81 6.45 -4.43
N TYR A 107 6.16 5.44 -5.23
CA TYR A 107 5.81 5.34 -6.64
C TYR A 107 4.53 4.53 -6.87
N SER A 108 4.08 3.75 -5.90
CA SER A 108 2.92 2.87 -6.06
C SER A 108 2.26 2.58 -4.73
N ILE A 109 0.93 2.61 -4.71
CA ILE A 109 0.12 2.25 -3.56
C ILE A 109 -0.98 1.30 -4.01
N ASP A 110 -1.15 0.22 -3.26
CA ASP A 110 -2.26 -0.71 -3.43
C ASP A 110 -3.16 -0.70 -2.19
N LEU A 111 -4.46 -0.68 -2.40
CA LEU A 111 -5.47 -0.87 -1.37
C LEU A 111 -6.15 -2.22 -1.61
N ASP A 112 -5.97 -3.16 -0.69
CA ASP A 112 -6.77 -4.38 -0.63
C ASP A 112 -8.04 -4.07 0.17
N ILE A 113 -9.17 -3.90 -0.54
CA ILE A 113 -10.45 -3.52 0.07
C ILE A 113 -10.94 -4.62 1.02
N ASP A 114 -10.76 -5.89 0.66
CA ASP A 114 -11.33 -7.01 1.41
C ASP A 114 -10.62 -7.21 2.74
N ARG A 115 -9.30 -6.96 2.76
CA ARG A 115 -8.48 -7.03 3.97
C ARG A 115 -8.32 -5.70 4.69
N ASN A 116 -8.75 -4.61 4.07
CA ASN A 116 -8.58 -3.26 4.58
C ASN A 116 -7.10 -2.87 4.80
N ASN A 117 -6.23 -3.35 3.91
CA ASN A 117 -4.79 -3.18 3.99
C ASN A 117 -4.28 -2.20 2.94
N LEU A 118 -3.37 -1.30 3.33
CA LEU A 118 -2.67 -0.41 2.42
C LEU A 118 -1.23 -0.89 2.23
N PHE A 119 -0.82 -1.09 0.99
CA PHE A 119 0.53 -1.46 0.61
C PHE A 119 1.20 -0.26 -0.04
N VAL A 120 2.37 0.12 0.48
CA VAL A 120 3.14 1.27 0.02
C VAL A 120 4.46 0.79 -0.52
N TRP A 121 4.65 0.92 -1.83
CA TRP A 121 5.80 0.39 -2.55
C TRP A 121 6.84 1.49 -2.74
N PHE A 122 8.03 1.26 -2.22
CA PHE A 122 9.16 2.15 -2.51
C PHE A 122 9.60 1.93 -3.96
N GLY A 123 10.36 2.85 -4.54
CA GLY A 123 10.82 2.73 -5.93
C GLY A 123 11.56 1.43 -6.27
N ASN A 124 11.97 0.68 -5.23
CA ASN A 124 12.37 -0.71 -5.34
C ASN A 124 11.17 -1.65 -5.08
N PRO A 125 10.73 -2.47 -6.06
CA PRO A 125 9.61 -3.40 -5.91
C PRO A 125 9.83 -4.51 -4.87
N GLN A 126 11.05 -4.64 -4.33
CA GLN A 126 11.36 -5.60 -3.27
C GLN A 126 10.99 -5.12 -1.87
N GLN A 127 10.69 -3.81 -1.69
CA GLN A 127 10.40 -3.22 -0.39
C GLN A 127 8.98 -2.64 -0.33
N VAL A 128 8.23 -3.05 0.68
CA VAL A 128 6.84 -2.61 0.90
C VAL A 128 6.58 -2.35 2.37
N ILE A 129 5.96 -1.21 2.68
CA ILE A 129 5.31 -1.02 3.98
C ILE A 129 3.84 -1.40 3.87
N ILE A 130 3.38 -2.24 4.79
CA ILE A 130 1.97 -2.60 4.94
C ILE A 130 1.39 -1.89 6.15
N PHE A 131 0.28 -1.20 5.93
CA PHE A 131 -0.63 -0.77 6.99
C PHE A 131 -1.75 -1.81 7.07
N GLU A 132 -1.61 -2.74 8.01
CA GLU A 132 -2.62 -3.75 8.29
C GLU A 132 -3.53 -3.27 9.41
N LYS A 133 -4.83 -3.18 9.15
CA LYS A 133 -5.77 -2.72 10.18
C LYS A 133 -5.84 -3.74 11.32
N SER A 134 -5.66 -3.27 12.56
CA SER A 134 -5.75 -4.10 13.77
C SER A 134 -7.19 -4.47 14.13
#